data_AF-A0A6S6SX63-F1
#
_entry.id   AF-A0A6S6SX63-F1
#
_cell.length_a   1.000
_cell.length_b   1.000
_cell.length_c   1.000
_cell.angle_alpha   90.00
_cell.angle_beta   90.00
_cell.angle_gamma   90.00
#
_symmetry.space_group_name_H-M   'P 1'
#
loop_
_entity.id
_entity.type
_entity.pdbx_description
1 polymer ?
#
loop_
_entity_poly.entity_id
_entity_poly.type
_entity_poly.pdbx_seq_one_letter_code
_entity_poly.pdbx_strand_id
1 'polypeptide(L)'
;MEQRMITIYCLIEEFLKGTLGKEEHALSEISDSEVLFLGYLAVSDFNGNYAKAHYYGMGMKWVNKIEYSRFTRRINQLEREI
;
A
#
# COMPACT_ATOMS: atom_id res chain seq x y z
N MET A 1 -11.94 5.91 -12.79
CA MET A 1 -10.57 5.73 -12.26
C MET A 1 -10.59 5.53 -10.75
N GLU A 2 -11.23 6.43 -10.00
CA GLU A 2 -11.40 6.33 -8.54
C GLU A 2 -12.06 5.01 -8.09
N GLN A 3 -13.17 4.61 -8.71
CA GLN A 3 -13.83 3.32 -8.42
C GLN A 3 -12.88 2.13 -8.56
N ARG A 4 -12.05 2.09 -9.62
CA ARG A 4 -11.05 1.04 -9.81
C ARG A 4 -10.07 0.99 -8.63
N MET A 5 -9.60 2.14 -8.17
CA MET A 5 -8.63 2.22 -7.08
C MET A 5 -9.23 1.79 -5.75
N ILE A 6 -10.47 2.21 -5.45
CA ILE A 6 -11.21 1.75 -4.27
C ILE A 6 -11.38 0.23 -4.34
N THR A 7 -11.82 -0.31 -5.48
CA THR A 7 -11.98 -1.75 -5.66
C THR A 7 -10.67 -2.50 -5.42
N ILE A 8 -9.55 -2.05 -5.99
CA ILE A 8 -8.24 -2.68 -5.77
C ILE A 8 -7.84 -2.61 -4.30
N TYR A 9 -8.03 -1.47 -3.64
CA TYR A 9 -7.75 -1.36 -2.21
C TYR A 9 -8.57 -2.35 -1.38
N CYS A 10 -9.88 -2.44 -1.62
CA CYS A 10 -10.75 -3.40 -0.93
C CYS A 10 -10.32 -4.85 -1.18
N LEU A 11 -9.94 -5.20 -2.41
CA LEU A 11 -9.47 -6.55 -2.74
C LEU A 11 -8.16 -6.89 -2.01
N ILE A 12 -7.24 -5.93 -1.89
CA ILE A 12 -6.01 -6.09 -1.11
C ILE A 12 -6.34 -6.33 0.37
N GLU A 13 -7.25 -5.53 0.92
CA GLU A 13 -7.64 -5.63 2.33
C GLU A 13 -8.32 -6.98 2.63
N GLU A 14 -9.26 -7.42 1.77
CA GLU A 14 -9.91 -8.72 1.87
C GLU A 14 -8.91 -9.88 1.73
N PHE A 15 -7.92 -9.76 0.84
CA PHE A 15 -6.87 -10.77 0.70
C PHE A 15 -6.02 -10.87 1.97
N LEU A 16 -5.52 -9.74 2.48
CA LEU A 16 -4.68 -9.72 3.68
C LEU A 16 -5.42 -10.23 4.92
N LYS A 17 -6.63 -9.74 5.16
CA LYS A 17 -7.41 -10.10 6.36
C LYS A 17 -8.07 -11.47 6.22
N GLY A 18 -8.73 -11.71 5.09
CA GLY A 18 -9.54 -12.90 4.87
C GLY A 18 -8.74 -14.14 4.49
N THR A 19 -7.65 -13.98 3.73
CA THR A 19 -6.84 -15.12 3.25
C THR A 19 -5.61 -15.36 4.12
N LEU A 20 -4.89 -14.31 4.51
CA LEU A 20 -3.65 -14.44 5.29
C LEU A 20 -3.84 -14.29 6.79
N GLY A 21 -5.03 -13.87 7.25
CA GLY A 21 -5.30 -13.63 8.67
C GLY A 21 -4.41 -12.54 9.28
N LYS A 22 -3.88 -11.62 8.45
CA LYS A 22 -3.02 -10.54 8.91
C LYS A 22 -3.84 -9.50 9.67
N GLU A 23 -3.41 -9.20 10.89
CA GLU A 23 -3.95 -8.11 11.69
C GLU A 23 -3.03 -6.89 11.63
N GLU A 24 -3.65 -5.73 11.52
CA GLU A 24 -2.95 -4.45 11.55
C GLU A 24 -2.39 -4.18 12.95
N HIS A 25 -1.11 -3.85 13.03
CA HIS A 25 -0.53 -3.38 14.28
C HIS A 25 -1.07 -1.99 14.61
N ALA A 26 -1.69 -1.83 15.79
CA ALA A 26 -2.31 -0.58 16.22
C ALA A 26 -1.39 0.66 16.26
N LEU A 27 -0.07 0.45 16.30
CA LEU A 27 0.95 1.51 16.31
C LEU A 27 1.52 1.82 14.91
N SER A 28 1.05 1.14 13.87
CA SER A 28 1.55 1.34 12.51
C SER A 28 1.03 2.66 11.95
N GLU A 29 1.94 3.49 11.44
CA GLU A 29 1.59 4.75 10.76
C GLU A 29 0.86 4.52 9.43
N ILE A 30 1.01 3.34 8.85
CA ILE A 30 0.36 2.93 7.60
C ILE A 30 0.01 1.45 7.65
N SER A 31 -1.13 1.09 7.08
CA SER A 31 -1.56 -0.30 7.00
C SER A 31 -0.80 -1.10 5.94
N ASP A 32 -0.72 -2.42 6.10
CA ASP A 32 -0.19 -3.33 5.08
C ASP A 32 -0.98 -3.17 3.77
N SER A 33 -2.30 -2.96 3.87
CA SER A 33 -3.18 -2.74 2.73
C SER A 33 -2.81 -1.46 1.97
N GLU A 34 -2.57 -0.36 2.67
CA GLU A 34 -2.12 0.90 2.07
C GLU A 34 -0.72 0.78 1.46
N VAL A 35 0.20 0.03 2.09
CA VAL A 35 1.55 -0.21 1.53
C VAL A 35 1.46 -0.98 0.22
N LEU A 36 0.68 -2.08 0.19
CA LEU A 36 0.48 -2.86 -1.04
C LEU A 36 -0.27 -2.06 -2.10
N PHE A 37 -1.22 -1.21 -1.72
CA PHE A 37 -1.92 -0.33 -2.64
C PHE A 37 -0.96 0.66 -3.33
N LEU A 38 -0.04 1.28 -2.58
CA LEU A 38 1.03 2.09 -3.17
C LEU A 38 1.96 1.28 -4.07
N GLY A 39 2.27 0.04 -3.69
CA GLY A 39 3.04 -0.89 -4.53
C GLY A 39 2.35 -1.21 -5.86
N TYR A 40 1.04 -1.48 -5.81
CA TYR A 40 0.22 -1.65 -7.00
C TYR A 40 0.24 -0.41 -7.89
N LEU A 41 0.08 0.79 -7.34
CA LEU A 41 0.14 2.04 -8.11
C LEU A 41 1.50 2.22 -8.76
N ALA A 42 2.59 1.88 -8.05
CA ALA A 42 3.94 1.96 -8.59
C ALA A 42 4.09 1.14 -9.86
N VAL A 43 3.63 -0.11 -9.85
CA VAL A 43 3.74 -1.02 -11.00
C VAL A 43 2.74 -0.65 -12.10
N SER A 44 1.48 -0.38 -11.76
CA SER A 44 0.40 -0.21 -12.73
C SER A 44 0.35 1.16 -13.41
N ASP A 45 0.61 2.24 -12.66
CA ASP A 45 0.44 3.62 -13.14
C ASP A 45 1.78 4.39 -13.22
N PHE A 46 2.87 3.87 -12.63
CA PHE A 46 4.17 4.55 -12.57
C PHE A 46 5.39 3.73 -13.03
N ASN A 47 5.20 2.65 -13.80
CA ASN A 47 6.28 1.83 -14.40
C ASN A 47 7.31 1.33 -13.38
N GLY A 48 6.86 0.90 -12.20
CA GLY A 48 7.72 0.45 -11.10
C GLY A 48 8.37 1.58 -10.30
N ASN A 49 8.02 2.85 -10.53
CA ASN A 49 8.57 3.97 -9.78
C ASN A 49 7.83 4.16 -8.44
N TYR A 50 8.32 3.47 -7.40
CA TYR A 50 7.81 3.51 -6.04
C TYR A 50 7.86 4.91 -5.40
N ALA A 51 8.87 5.72 -5.72
CA ALA A 51 8.96 7.09 -5.20
C ALA A 51 7.81 7.95 -5.75
N LYS A 52 7.55 7.87 -7.06
CA LYS A 52 6.47 8.63 -7.68
C LYS A 52 5.10 8.20 -7.17
N ALA A 53 4.88 6.90 -6.99
CA ALA A 53 3.66 6.36 -6.41
C ALA A 53 3.44 6.83 -4.97
N HIS A 54 4.49 6.81 -4.15
CA HIS A 54 4.47 7.32 -2.79
C HIS A 54 4.08 8.81 -2.76
N TYR A 55 4.79 9.67 -3.49
CA TYR A 55 4.48 11.10 -3.54
C TYR A 55 3.07 11.38 -4.02
N TYR A 56 2.60 10.63 -5.02
CA TYR A 56 1.25 10.77 -5.54
C TYR A 56 0.19 10.35 -4.52
N GLY A 57 0.34 9.18 -3.88
CA GLY A 57 -0.58 8.69 -2.86
C GLY A 57 -0.64 9.60 -1.63
N MET A 58 0.51 10.14 -1.20
CA MET A 58 0.57 11.15 -0.13
C MET A 58 -0.17 12.44 -0.53
N GLY A 59 0.07 12.94 -1.75
CA GLY A 59 -0.52 14.18 -2.25
C GLY A 59 -2.05 14.10 -2.38
N MET A 60 -2.55 12.94 -2.79
CA MET A 60 -3.99 12.68 -2.90
C MET A 60 -4.67 12.30 -1.57
N LYS A 61 -3.90 12.13 -0.49
CA LYS A 61 -4.38 11.69 0.83
C LYS A 61 -5.15 10.36 0.76
N TRP A 62 -4.77 9.47 -0.14
CA TRP A 62 -5.39 8.13 -0.25
C TRP A 62 -4.89 7.14 0.79
N VAL A 63 -3.75 7.45 1.39
CA VAL A 63 -3.13 6.63 2.41
C VAL A 63 -2.63 7.53 3.54
N ASN A 64 -2.41 6.93 4.70
CA ASN A 64 -1.80 7.58 5.84
C ASN A 64 -0.38 8.07 5.53
N LYS A 65 -0.01 9.19 6.14
CA LYS A 65 1.27 9.85 5.87
C LYS A 65 2.42 9.01 6.41
N ILE A 66 3.39 8.69 5.54
CA ILE A 66 4.59 7.95 5.90
C ILE A 66 5.82 8.51 5.18
N GLU A 67 6.99 8.45 5.80
CA GLU A 67 8.26 8.76 5.15
C GLU A 67 8.59 7.72 4.07
N TYR A 68 9.20 8.17 2.96
CA TYR A 68 9.52 7.27 1.85
C TYR A 68 10.42 6.09 2.27
N SER A 69 11.40 6.32 3.14
CA SER A 69 12.29 5.27 3.67
C SER A 69 11.56 4.22 4.51
N ARG A 70 10.51 4.62 5.25
CA ARG A 70 9.69 3.68 6.02
C ARG A 70 8.77 2.90 5.11
N PHE A 71 8.20 3.53 4.09
CA PHE A 71 7.41 2.86 3.05
C PHE A 71 8.24 1.77 2.34
N THR A 72 9.45 2.08 1.89
CA THR A 72 10.30 1.09 1.21
C THR A 72 10.70 -0.06 2.14
N ARG A 73 10.95 0.21 3.43
CA ARG A 73 11.18 -0.86 4.40
C ARG A 73 9.96 -1.76 4.56
N ARG A 74 8.76 -1.17 4.66
CA ARG A 74 7.49 -1.92 4.83
C ARG A 74 7.17 -2.78 3.62
N ILE A 75 7.34 -2.26 2.40
CA ILE A 75 7.05 -3.05 1.20
C ILE A 75 8.03 -4.21 1.03
N ASN A 76 9.32 -4.01 1.30
CA ASN A 76 10.32 -5.08 1.27
C ASN A 76 10.10 -6.13 2.37
N GLN A 77 9.52 -5.72 3.50
CA GLN A 77 9.11 -6.66 4.55
C GLN A 77 7.93 -7.50 4.07
N LEU A 78 6.91 -6.88 3.49
CA LEU A 78 5.73 -7.58 2.96
C LEU A 78 6.07 -8.57 1.84
N GLU A 79 7.01 -8.21 0.96
CA GLU A 79 7.53 -9.12 -0.09
C GLU A 79 8.14 -10.41 0.48
N ARG A 80 8.61 -10.41 1.73
CA ARG A 80 9.17 -11.60 2.38
C ARG A 80 8.13 -12.41 3.14
N GLU A 81 6.99 -11.81 3.46
CA GLU A 81 5.95 -12.37 4.30
C GLU A 81 4.77 -12.93 3.51
N ILE A 82 4.63 -12.54 2.24
CA ILE A 82 3.55 -12.91 1.31
C ILE A 82 4.16 -13.58 0.08
#